data_AF-A0A349E041-F1
#
_entry.id   AF-A0A349E041-F1
#
_cell.length_a   1.000
_cell.length_b   1.000
_cell.length_c   1.000
_cell.angle_alpha   90.00
_cell.angle_beta   90.00
_cell.angle_gamma   90.00
#
_symmetry.space_group_name_H-M   'P 1'
#
loop_
_entity.id
_entity.type
_entity.pdbx_description
1 polymer ?
#
loop_
_entity_poly.entity_id
_entity_poly.type
_entity_poly.pdbx_seq_one_letter_code
_entity_poly.pdbx_strand_id
1 'polypeptide(L)' 'MPQFQTIEQAFEWFLENTYPQLTTEQKQKLRDAKHDYTTGRSKVSQKRMMRIMDEYGEFEIQYIYENKK' A
#
# COMPACT_ATOMS: atom_id res chain seq x y z
N MET A 1 6.86 -8.79 9.33
CA MET A 1 6.20 -7.70 8.59
C MET A 1 7.16 -6.52 8.57
N PRO A 2 7.51 -5.99 7.37
CA PRO A 2 8.26 -4.74 7.30
C PRO A 2 7.44 -3.61 7.93
N GLN A 3 8.11 -2.70 8.63
CA GLN A 3 7.49 -1.53 9.25
C GLN A 3 7.84 -0.29 8.46
N PHE A 4 6.86 0.59 8.29
CA PHE A 4 6.99 1.80 7.48
C PHE A 4 6.52 3.00 8.28
N GLN A 5 7.06 4.17 7.96
CA GLN A 5 6.67 5.42 8.63
C GLN A 5 5.39 6.02 8.04
N THR A 6 5.07 5.69 6.79
CA THR A 6 3.87 6.19 6.10
C THR A 6 3.15 5.08 5.32
N ILE A 7 1.87 5.32 5.02
CA ILE A 7 1.04 4.40 4.23
C ILE A 7 1.58 4.29 2.79
N GLU A 8 2.11 5.37 2.23
CA GLU A 8 2.69 5.41 0.90
C GLU A 8 3.92 4.51 0.78
N GLN A 9 4.82 4.53 1.78
CA GLN A 9 5.99 3.65 1.82
C GLN A 9 5.58 2.18 1.89
N ALA A 10 4.57 1.85 2.71
CA ALA A 10 4.02 0.50 2.78
C ALA A 10 3.40 0.08 1.43
N PHE A 11 2.69 0.99 0.78
CA PHE A 11 2.04 0.74 -0.51
C PHE A 11 3.05 0.56 -1.65
N GLU A 12 4.14 1.32 -1.66
CA GLU A 12 5.26 1.14 -2.58
C GLU A 12 5.89 -0.24 -2.42
N TRP A 13 6.19 -0.64 -1.18
CA TRP A 13 6.71 -1.98 -0.89
C TRP A 13 5.77 -3.08 -1.37
N PHE A 14 4.45 -2.91 -1.18
CA PHE A 14 3.43 -3.82 -1.70
C PHE A 14 3.50 -3.96 -3.22
N LEU A 15 3.67 -2.85 -3.96
CA LEU A 15 3.78 -2.86 -5.43
C LEU A 15 5.04 -3.56 -5.93
N GLU A 16 6.12 -3.54 -5.15
CA GLU A 16 7.40 -4.17 -5.52
C GLU A 16 7.48 -5.65 -5.13
N ASN A 17 6.88 -6.03 -4.00
CA ASN A 17 7.09 -7.35 -3.41
C ASN A 17 5.86 -8.26 -3.58
N THR A 18 4.66 -7.74 -3.32
CA THR A 18 3.42 -8.54 -3.34
C THR A 18 2.76 -8.52 -4.71
N TYR A 19 2.64 -7.34 -5.32
CA TYR A 19 1.95 -7.18 -6.62
C TYR A 19 2.51 -8.10 -7.73
N PRO A 20 3.84 -8.32 -7.88
CA PRO A 20 4.35 -9.22 -8.92
C PRO A 20 3.90 -10.68 -8.75
N GLN A 21 3.61 -11.11 -7.53
CA GLN A 21 3.19 -12.47 -7.19
C GLN A 21 1.67 -12.69 -7.40
N LEU A 22 0.89 -11.62 -7.55
CA LEU A 22 -0.55 -11.71 -7.78
C LEU A 22 -0.87 -12.35 -9.15
N THR A 23 -2.02 -13.00 -9.21
CA THR A 23 -2.57 -13.53 -10.48
C THR A 23 -2.92 -12.41 -11.44
N THR A 24 -3.04 -12.75 -12.72
CA THR A 24 -3.43 -11.78 -13.78
C THR A 24 -4.75 -11.07 -13.47
N GLU A 25 -5.74 -11.79 -12.94
CA GLU A 25 -7.05 -11.20 -12.60
C GLU A 25 -6.93 -10.18 -11.46
N GLN A 26 -6.16 -10.49 -10.42
CA GLN A 26 -5.92 -9.58 -9.29
C GLN A 26 -5.14 -8.34 -9.74
N LYS A 27 -4.10 -8.51 -10.56
CA LYS A 27 -3.34 -7.40 -11.16
C LYS A 27 -4.25 -6.47 -11.97
N GLN A 28 -5.21 -7.03 -12.71
CA GLN A 28 -6.16 -6.25 -13.50
C GLN A 28 -7.04 -5.35 -12.62
N LYS A 29 -7.49 -5.84 -11.44
CA LYS A 29 -8.26 -5.04 -10.47
C LYS A 29 -7.45 -3.88 -9.87
N LEU A 30 -6.14 -4.05 -9.78
CA LEU A 30 -5.21 -3.07 -9.21
C LEU A 30 -4.58 -2.13 -10.25
N ARG A 31 -4.82 -2.36 -11.55
CA ARG A 31 -4.20 -1.64 -12.65
C ARG A 31 -4.34 -0.13 -12.51
N ASP A 32 -5.55 0.33 -12.21
CA ASP A 32 -5.84 1.76 -12.13
C ASP A 32 -5.17 2.37 -10.90
N ALA A 33 -5.21 1.69 -9.74
CA ALA A 33 -4.55 2.16 -8.53
C ALA A 33 -3.02 2.23 -8.69
N LYS A 34 -2.40 1.24 -9.35
CA LYS A 34 -0.97 1.26 -9.68
C LYS A 34 -0.65 2.42 -10.63
N HIS A 35 -1.42 2.58 -11.70
CA HIS A 35 -1.22 3.65 -12.68
C HIS A 35 -1.35 5.04 -12.04
N ASP A 36 -2.40 5.25 -11.24
CA ASP A 36 -2.63 6.48 -10.48
C ASP A 36 -1.42 6.81 -9.57
N TYR A 37 -0.93 5.81 -8.82
CA TYR A 37 0.23 5.95 -7.94
C TYR A 37 1.51 6.29 -8.71
N THR A 38 1.83 5.54 -9.77
CA THR A 38 3.08 5.70 -10.53
C THR A 38 3.12 6.99 -11.35
N THR A 39 1.98 7.43 -11.91
CA THR A 39 1.95 8.62 -12.79
C THR A 39 1.76 9.93 -12.04
N GLY A 40 1.38 9.88 -10.75
CA GLY A 40 1.12 11.07 -9.94
C GLY A 40 -0.06 11.93 -10.45
N ARG A 41 -0.81 11.47 -11.47
CA ARG A 41 -1.98 12.17 -12.05
C ARG A 41 -3.11 12.33 -11.05
N SER A 42 -3.20 11.40 -10.11
CA SER A 42 -4.25 11.29 -9.10
C SER A 42 -3.60 10.71 -7.86
N LYS A 43 -3.61 11.44 -6.74
CA LYS A 43 -3.17 10.88 -5.47
C LYS A 43 -4.13 9.77 -5.09
N VAL A 44 -3.67 8.51 -5.15
CA VAL A 44 -4.40 7.39 -4.55
C VAL A 44 -4.60 7.74 -3.08
N SER A 45 -5.85 7.74 -2.61
CA SER A 45 -6.11 8.07 -1.22
C SER A 45 -5.50 7.00 -0.31
N GLN A 46 -4.99 7.41 0.85
CA GLN A 46 -4.49 6.48 1.86
C GLN A 46 -5.53 5.41 2.22
N LYS A 47 -6.82 5.78 2.26
CA LYS A 47 -7.94 4.83 2.46
C LYS A 47 -7.98 3.72 1.39
N ARG A 48 -7.75 4.08 0.12
CA ARG A 48 -7.71 3.11 -0.98
C ARG A 48 -6.45 2.23 -0.90
N MET A 49 -5.30 2.81 -0.54
CA MET A 49 -4.05 2.05 -0.32
C MET A 49 -4.21 1.00 0.78
N MET A 50 -4.74 1.40 1.95
CA MET A 50 -4.97 0.50 3.07
C MET A 50 -5.89 -0.65 2.68
N ARG A 51 -7.01 -0.36 2.01
CA ARG A 51 -7.95 -1.40 1.55
C ARG A 51 -7.28 -2.41 0.62
N ILE A 52 -6.44 -1.95 -0.30
CA ILE A 52 -5.71 -2.84 -1.21
C ILE A 52 -4.73 -3.71 -0.44
N MET A 53 -3.94 -3.13 0.46
CA MET A 53 -2.95 -3.92 1.23
C MET A 53 -3.63 -4.97 2.12
N ASP A 54 -4.78 -4.63 2.72
CA ASP A 54 -5.60 -5.53 3.54
C ASP A 54 -6.31 -6.63 2.73
N GLU A 55 -6.65 -6.36 1.46
CA GLU A 55 -7.27 -7.36 0.57
C GLU A 55 -6.28 -8.43 0.09
N TYR A 56 -4.99 -8.08 -0.02
CA TYR A 56 -3.96 -8.93 -0.62
C TYR A 56 -2.84 -9.30 0.37
N GLY A 57 -3.02 -9.04 1.66
CA GLY A 57 -2.06 -9.32 2.72
C GLY A 57 -2.60 -8.96 4.10
N GLU A 58 -1.75 -9.05 5.11
CA GLU A 58 -2.05 -8.57 6.47
C GLU A 58 -1.45 -7.17 6.65
N PHE A 59 -2.29 -6.18 6.94
CA PHE A 59 -1.89 -4.78 7.11
C PHE A 59 -2.41 -4.22 8.44
N GLU A 60 -1.52 -3.62 9.23
CA GLU A 60 -1.83 -3.00 10.52
C GLU A 60 -1.19 -1.60 10.62
N ILE A 61 -1.88 -0.66 11.27
CA ILE A 61 -1.34 0.66 11.59
C ILE A 61 -1.00 0.73 13.08
N GLN A 62 0.24 1.08 13.38
CA GLN A 62 0.71 1.29 14.75
C GLN A 62 1.05 2.76 14.98
N TYR A 63 0.46 3.34 16.04
CA TYR A 63 0.78 4.70 16.49
C TYR A 63 1.67 4.61 17.72
N ILE A 64 2.92 5.08 17.60
CA ILE A 64 3.89 5.09 18.69
C ILE A 64 4.04 6.53 19.17
N TYR A 65 3.88 6.72 20.49
CA TYR A 65 4.10 8.01 21.15
C TYR A 65 5.00 7.80 22.36
N GLU A 66 6.09 8.58 22.43
CA GLU A 66 7.03 8.54 23.53
C GLU A 66 7.20 9.94 24.13
N ASN A 67 7.00 10.05 25.44
CA ASN A 67 7.18 11.28 26.19
C ASN A 67 8.66 11.44 26.57
N LYS A 68 9.31 12.52 26.11
CA LYS A 68 10.69 12.85 26.45
C LYS A 68 10.72 13.56 27.82
N LYS A 69 10.63 12.80 28.91
CA LYS A 69 10.99 13.30 30.24
C LYS A 69 12.45 12.97 30.55
#